data_AF-A0A923SIP1-F1
#
_entry.id   AF-A0A923SIP1-F1
#
_cell.length_a   1.000
_cell.length_b   1.000
_cell.length_c   1.000
_cell.angle_alpha   90.00
_cell.angle_beta   90.00
_cell.angle_gamma   90.00
#
_symmetry.space_group_name_H-M   'P 1'
#
loop_
_entity.id
_entity.type
_entity.pdbx_description
1 polymer ?
#
loop_
_entity_poly.entity_id
_entity_poly.type
_entity_poly.pdbx_seq_one_letter_code
_entity_poly.pdbx_strand_id
1 'polypeptide(L)'
;MKQVLLVLALVFSAYISFAQQAPAADDPCHQPILELYDDNRRKLPEGAMPRGKATLIVRNNPACDKPQIFSVKSARYYHVRGAIPLNTVTFSGPTTDFTGLAKVYKPGDRLLFEVLEIICYNKKGEETGKFPGGVVKSWPLNR
;
A
#
# COMPACT_ATOMS: atom_id res chain seq x y z
N MET A 1 -10.16 -34.52 -45.48
CA MET A 1 -10.69 -33.21 -45.94
C MET A 1 -11.52 -32.62 -44.80
N LYS A 2 -11.28 -31.34 -44.48
CA LYS A 2 -12.15 -30.31 -43.84
C LYS A 2 -13.02 -30.70 -42.62
N GLN A 3 -12.80 -30.15 -41.42
CA GLN A 3 -13.30 -28.84 -40.94
C GLN A 3 -14.85 -28.78 -40.95
N VAL A 4 -15.61 -28.58 -39.85
CA VAL A 4 -15.74 -27.36 -39.01
C VAL A 4 -16.82 -27.58 -37.91
N LEU A 5 -16.55 -27.01 -36.73
CA LEU A 5 -17.39 -26.34 -35.70
C LEU A 5 -18.92 -26.58 -35.63
N LEU A 6 -19.52 -26.89 -34.46
CA LEU A 6 -19.77 -26.05 -33.26
C LEU A 6 -20.99 -25.11 -33.41
N VAL A 7 -22.09 -25.43 -32.72
CA VAL A 7 -23.10 -24.46 -32.24
C VAL A 7 -23.68 -24.98 -30.92
N LEU A 8 -23.04 -24.63 -29.79
CA LEU A 8 -23.74 -24.54 -28.51
C LEU A 8 -24.01 -23.06 -28.29
N ALA A 9 -25.28 -22.67 -28.40
CA ALA A 9 -25.72 -21.31 -28.13
C ALA A 9 -26.89 -21.35 -27.14
N LEU A 10 -26.76 -20.50 -26.13
CA LEU A 10 -27.84 -19.88 -25.37
C LEU A 10 -28.58 -20.82 -24.41
N VAL A 11 -28.27 -20.72 -23.11
CA VAL A 11 -29.09 -19.99 -22.13
C VAL A 11 -28.24 -19.87 -20.86
N PHE A 12 -27.86 -18.65 -20.47
CA PHE A 12 -27.79 -18.19 -19.07
C PHE A 12 -27.44 -16.70 -19.14
N SER A 13 -28.41 -15.93 -19.62
CA SER A 13 -28.46 -14.49 -19.42
C SER A 13 -29.17 -14.22 -18.09
N ALA A 14 -28.65 -13.20 -17.41
CA ALA A 14 -29.09 -12.63 -16.15
C ALA A 14 -28.50 -13.30 -14.90
N TYR A 15 -28.05 -12.44 -13.98
CA TYR A 15 -27.30 -12.69 -12.75
C TYR A 15 -25.80 -12.86 -12.97
N ILE A 16 -25.02 -12.08 -12.19
CA ILE A 16 -23.55 -11.93 -12.21
C ILE A 16 -23.10 -10.92 -13.29
N SER A 17 -22.61 -9.71 -13.02
CA SER A 17 -22.27 -9.01 -11.79
C SER A 17 -22.13 -7.54 -12.12
N PHE A 18 -22.56 -6.67 -11.21
CA PHE A 18 -21.91 -5.36 -11.03
C PHE A 18 -20.47 -5.63 -10.58
N ALA A 19 -19.59 -6.00 -11.51
CA ALA A 19 -18.16 -5.94 -11.28
C ALA A 19 -17.80 -4.46 -11.34
N GLN A 20 -17.79 -3.80 -10.18
CA GLN A 20 -17.04 -2.57 -10.00
C GLN A 20 -15.65 -2.83 -10.59
N GLN A 21 -15.33 -2.09 -11.65
CA GLN A 21 -14.04 -2.14 -12.30
C GLN A 21 -12.98 -1.90 -11.23
N ALA A 22 -12.31 -2.97 -10.80
CA ALA A 22 -10.99 -2.84 -10.24
C ALA A 22 -10.16 -2.15 -11.34
N PRO A 23 -9.58 -0.96 -11.09
CA PRO A 23 -8.76 -0.33 -12.11
C PRO A 23 -7.65 -1.29 -12.49
N ALA A 24 -7.39 -1.38 -13.80
CA ALA A 24 -6.37 -2.24 -14.36
C ALA A 24 -5.05 -2.03 -13.59
N ALA A 25 -4.48 -3.12 -13.07
CA ALA A 25 -3.28 -3.10 -12.24
C ALA A 25 -2.01 -2.57 -12.96
N ASP A 26 -2.13 -2.23 -14.25
CA ASP A 26 -1.04 -1.89 -15.16
C ASP A 26 -0.93 -0.40 -15.53
N ASP A 27 -1.83 0.47 -15.04
CA ASP A 27 -1.61 1.91 -15.17
C ASP A 27 -0.75 2.40 -13.98
N PRO A 28 0.51 2.83 -14.21
CA PRO A 28 1.40 3.28 -13.14
C PRO A 28 0.84 4.45 -12.34
N CYS A 29 -0.10 5.21 -12.90
CA CYS A 29 -0.80 6.26 -12.15
C CYS A 29 -1.69 5.71 -11.02
N HIS A 30 -2.11 4.45 -11.09
CA HIS A 30 -2.94 3.83 -10.06
C HIS A 30 -2.14 3.21 -8.91
N GLN A 31 -0.80 3.32 -8.94
CA GLN A 31 0.08 2.81 -7.88
C GLN A 31 0.71 3.97 -7.09
N PRO A 32 0.07 4.45 -6.02
CA PRO A 32 0.65 5.50 -5.20
C PRO A 32 1.90 4.99 -4.45
N ILE A 33 2.83 5.89 -4.16
CA ILE A 33 4.12 5.59 -3.56
C ILE A 33 4.04 5.74 -2.04
N LEU A 34 4.50 4.73 -1.30
CA LEU A 34 4.65 4.81 0.15
C LEU A 34 6.05 5.31 0.54
N GLU A 35 6.07 6.35 1.36
CA GLU A 35 7.27 6.91 1.95
C GLU A 35 7.19 6.87 3.47
N LEU A 36 8.35 6.74 4.11
CA LEU A 36 8.47 6.73 5.56
C LEU A 36 9.27 7.96 5.99
N TYR A 37 8.77 8.68 6.98
CA TYR A 37 9.38 9.88 7.52
C TYR A 37 9.66 9.71 9.00
N ASP A 38 10.82 10.18 9.46
CA ASP A 38 11.16 10.25 10.88
C ASP A 38 10.52 11.51 11.48
N ASP A 39 9.66 11.32 12.48
CA ASP A 39 8.94 12.36 13.23
C ASP A 39 8.36 13.49 12.35
N ASN A 40 7.80 13.16 11.17
CA ASN A 40 7.30 14.12 10.17
C ASN A 40 8.32 15.13 9.60
N ARG A 41 9.62 14.99 9.88
CA ARG A 41 10.63 15.98 9.47
C ARG A 41 11.40 15.55 8.22
N ARG A 42 11.86 14.30 8.20
CA ARG A 42 12.82 13.82 7.20
C ARG A 42 12.37 12.51 6.60
N LYS A 43 12.36 12.44 5.27
CA LYS A 43 12.20 11.16 4.54
C LYS A 43 13.34 10.24 4.92
N LEU A 44 13.01 9.07 5.44
CA LEU A 44 13.98 8.03 5.75
C LEU A 44 14.45 7.39 4.43
N PRO A 45 15.76 7.23 4.22
CA PRO A 45 16.27 6.43 3.11
C PRO A 45 15.93 4.96 3.33
N GLU A 46 15.76 4.22 2.24
CA GLU A 46 15.61 2.77 2.32
C GLU A 46 16.85 2.17 3.00
N GLY A 47 16.65 1.15 3.84
CA GLY A 47 17.73 0.62 4.68
C GLY A 47 17.74 1.17 6.10
N ALA A 48 17.22 2.38 6.34
CA ALA A 48 17.27 3.02 7.65
C ALA A 48 16.16 2.53 8.60
N MET A 49 16.54 2.34 9.86
CA MET A 49 15.62 2.05 10.97
C MET A 49 15.08 3.34 11.59
N PRO A 50 13.75 3.54 11.69
CA PRO A 50 13.20 4.65 12.46
C PRO A 50 13.52 4.49 13.96
N ARG A 51 13.96 5.56 14.63
CA ARG A 51 14.42 5.49 16.03
C ARG A 51 13.39 5.96 17.06
N GLY A 52 12.20 6.35 16.60
CA GLY A 52 11.10 6.82 17.43
C GLY A 52 9.79 6.77 16.66
N LYS A 53 9.04 7.87 16.66
CA LYS A 53 7.84 7.99 15.84
C LYS A 53 8.20 8.12 14.36
N ALA A 54 7.57 7.32 13.52
CA ALA A 54 7.65 7.47 12.08
C ALA A 54 6.26 7.61 11.48
N THR A 55 6.19 8.36 10.39
CA THR A 55 4.95 8.66 9.68
C THR A 55 5.01 8.12 8.27
N LEU A 56 3.98 7.38 7.89
CA LEU A 56 3.71 6.93 6.55
C LEU A 56 3.05 8.04 5.73
N ILE A 57 3.65 8.36 4.59
CA ILE A 57 3.07 9.28 3.62
C ILE A 57 2.84 8.54 2.32
N VAL A 58 1.61 8.56 1.84
CA VAL A 58 1.24 8.07 0.52
C VAL A 58 1.28 9.25 -0.45
N ARG A 59 2.01 9.12 -1.55
CA ARG A 59 2.15 10.15 -2.58
C ARG A 59 1.66 9.65 -3.92
N ASN A 60 1.28 10.58 -4.80
CA ASN A 60 1.04 10.24 -6.20
C ASN A 60 2.32 9.65 -6.80
N ASN A 61 2.14 8.69 -7.70
CA ASN A 61 3.20 8.37 -8.63
C ASN A 61 3.48 9.62 -9.49
N PRO A 62 4.75 10.05 -9.67
CA PRO A 62 5.08 11.15 -10.58
C PRO A 62 4.59 10.96 -12.01
N ALA A 63 4.32 9.71 -12.43
CA ALA A 63 3.70 9.39 -13.71
C ALA A 63 2.21 9.79 -13.81
N CYS A 64 1.59 10.28 -12.73
CA CYS A 64 0.20 10.75 -12.73
C CYS A 64 0.05 12.20 -13.17
N ASP A 65 -0.81 12.42 -14.16
CA ASP A 65 -1.20 13.77 -14.61
C ASP A 65 -2.14 14.49 -13.62
N LYS A 66 -2.89 13.74 -12.82
CA LYS A 66 -3.89 14.28 -11.87
C LYS A 66 -3.45 14.03 -10.43
N PRO A 67 -2.82 15.01 -9.76
CA PRO A 67 -2.38 14.83 -8.39
C PRO A 67 -3.58 14.74 -7.44
N GLN A 68 -3.64 13.66 -6.66
CA GLN A 68 -4.56 13.45 -5.55
C GLN A 68 -3.88 13.73 -4.20
N ILE A 69 -4.67 14.02 -3.17
CA ILE A 69 -4.17 14.14 -1.80
C ILE A 69 -4.60 12.89 -1.06
N PHE A 70 -3.65 12.19 -0.44
CA PHE A 70 -3.92 10.95 0.30
C PHE A 70 -3.84 11.16 1.80
N SER A 71 -4.78 10.58 2.55
CA SER A 71 -4.73 10.45 4.00
C SER A 71 -4.76 8.98 4.39
N VAL A 72 -3.72 8.53 5.08
CA VAL A 72 -3.70 7.20 5.71
C VAL A 72 -4.62 7.22 6.94
N LYS A 73 -5.57 6.29 7.01
CA LYS A 73 -6.46 6.12 8.17
C LYS A 73 -6.10 4.92 9.02
N SER A 74 -5.58 3.87 8.42
CA SER A 74 -5.04 2.73 9.15
C SER A 74 -3.95 2.04 8.35
N ALA A 75 -2.98 1.47 9.06
CA ALA A 75 -1.89 0.72 8.48
C ALA A 75 -1.40 -0.34 9.45
N ARG A 76 -0.60 -1.26 8.94
CA ARG A 76 0.15 -2.23 9.75
C ARG A 76 1.56 -2.37 9.23
N TYR A 77 2.46 -2.79 10.11
CA TYR A 77 3.76 -3.28 9.70
C TYR A 77 4.05 -4.67 10.27
N TYR A 78 4.81 -5.44 9.51
CA TYR A 78 5.39 -6.70 9.93
C TYR A 78 6.89 -6.54 10.11
N HIS A 79 7.41 -6.93 11.26
CA HIS A 79 8.85 -7.14 11.44
C HIS A 79 9.17 -8.58 11.06
N VAL A 80 10.02 -8.75 10.05
CA VAL A 80 10.35 -10.06 9.48
C VAL A 80 11.87 -10.26 9.51
N ARG A 81 12.30 -11.48 9.88
CA ARG A 81 13.70 -11.92 9.83
C ARG A 81 13.80 -13.15 8.93
N GLY A 82 14.52 -13.02 7.82
CA GLY A 82 14.51 -14.05 6.78
C GLY A 82 13.10 -14.25 6.22
N ALA A 83 12.53 -15.44 6.39
CA ALA A 83 11.16 -15.77 6.01
C ALA A 83 10.16 -15.76 7.19
N ILE A 84 10.62 -15.45 8.41
CA ILE A 84 9.82 -15.60 9.64
C ILE A 84 9.28 -14.23 10.07
N PRO A 85 7.95 -14.05 10.17
CA PRO A 85 7.38 -12.88 10.82
C PRO A 85 7.60 -12.97 12.33
N LEU A 86 8.24 -11.95 12.90
CA LEU A 86 8.56 -11.88 14.34
C LEU A 86 7.51 -11.09 15.12
N ASN A 87 6.95 -10.04 14.50
CA ASN A 87 5.93 -9.21 15.13
C ASN A 87 5.06 -8.54 14.07
N THR A 88 3.82 -8.22 14.44
CA THR A 88 2.90 -7.41 13.63
C THR A 88 2.32 -6.31 14.50
N VAL A 89 2.32 -5.08 13.99
CA VAL A 89 1.73 -3.93 14.69
C VAL A 89 0.77 -3.22 13.74
N THR A 90 -0.49 -3.12 14.16
CA THR A 90 -1.53 -2.34 13.49
C THR A 90 -1.71 -1.02 14.22
N PHE A 91 -1.88 0.06 13.48
CA PHE A 91 -2.04 1.40 14.04
C PHE A 91 -3.06 2.23 13.26
N SER A 92 -3.73 3.13 13.99
CA SER A 92 -4.67 4.09 13.43
C SER A 92 -3.94 5.38 13.06
N GLY A 93 -4.25 5.93 11.90
CA GLY A 93 -3.58 7.06 11.29
C GLY A 93 -2.22 6.70 10.65
N PRO A 94 -1.46 7.72 10.23
CA PRO A 94 -0.22 7.53 9.49
C PRO A 94 0.99 7.24 10.38
N THR A 95 0.90 7.43 11.70
CA THR A 95 2.06 7.46 12.60
C THR A 95 2.09 6.25 13.53
N THR A 96 3.28 5.67 13.72
CA THR A 96 3.53 4.61 14.70
C THR A 96 4.88 4.79 15.38
N ASP A 97 5.07 4.17 16.54
CA ASP A 97 6.28 4.28 17.36
C ASP A 97 7.17 3.04 17.21
N PHE A 98 8.41 3.26 16.78
CA PHE A 98 9.42 2.23 16.56
C PHE A 98 10.44 2.11 17.70
N THR A 99 10.30 2.88 18.78
CA THR A 99 11.27 2.89 19.91
C THR A 99 11.53 1.50 20.47
N GLY A 100 10.50 0.66 20.57
CA GLY A 100 10.64 -0.73 21.01
C GLY A 100 11.39 -1.59 20.00
N LEU A 101 11.04 -1.48 18.71
CA LEU A 101 11.66 -2.25 17.64
C LEU A 101 13.13 -1.87 17.43
N ALA A 102 13.47 -0.58 17.58
CA ALA A 102 14.83 -0.07 17.42
C ALA A 102 15.84 -0.71 18.39
N LYS A 103 15.38 -1.30 19.49
CA LYS A 103 16.21 -2.01 20.47
C LYS A 103 16.51 -3.46 20.10
N VAL A 104 15.71 -4.08 19.23
CA VAL A 104 15.72 -5.55 19.00
C VAL A 104 15.93 -5.94 17.55
N TYR A 105 15.87 -4.99 16.61
CA TYR A 105 16.13 -5.28 15.20
C TYR A 105 17.59 -5.70 14.98
N LYS A 106 17.80 -6.49 13.92
CA LYS A 106 19.12 -6.90 13.45
C LYS A 106 19.31 -6.48 12.00
N PRO A 107 20.54 -6.19 11.55
CA PRO A 107 20.82 -6.04 10.13
C PRO A 107 20.32 -7.26 9.33
N GLY A 108 19.65 -7.01 8.20
CA GLY A 108 19.00 -8.03 7.39
C GLY A 108 17.55 -8.33 7.77
N ASP A 109 17.06 -7.78 8.88
CA ASP A 109 15.62 -7.72 9.13
C ASP A 109 14.93 -6.82 8.10
N ARG A 110 13.61 -6.95 7.95
CA ARG A 110 12.80 -6.10 7.08
C ARG A 110 11.51 -5.69 7.78
N LEU A 111 11.04 -4.50 7.45
CA LEU A 111 9.69 -4.04 7.78
C LEU A 111 8.83 -4.14 6.52
N LEU A 112 7.74 -4.90 6.57
CA LEU A 112 6.74 -4.89 5.51
C LEU A 112 5.61 -3.97 5.96
N PHE A 113 5.48 -2.82 5.31
CA PHE A 113 4.39 -1.88 5.54
C PHE A 113 3.22 -2.19 4.63
N GLU A 114 2.02 -2.14 5.17
CA GLU A 114 0.78 -2.25 4.43
C GLU A 114 -0.19 -1.19 4.92
N VAL A 115 -0.64 -0.35 3.99
CA VAL A 115 -1.69 0.62 4.27
C VAL A 115 -3.05 -0.05 4.06
N LEU A 116 -3.85 -0.11 5.13
CA LEU A 116 -5.13 -0.83 5.16
C LEU A 116 -6.28 0.06 4.69
N GLU A 117 -6.20 1.36 4.95
CA GLU A 117 -7.21 2.32 4.52
C GLU A 117 -6.59 3.67 4.15
N ILE A 118 -6.91 4.14 2.95
CA ILE A 118 -6.53 5.46 2.44
C ILE A 118 -7.80 6.20 2.01
N ILE A 119 -7.93 7.46 2.42
CA ILE A 119 -8.92 8.39 1.87
C ILE A 119 -8.24 9.34 0.91
N CYS A 120 -8.87 9.55 -0.24
CA CYS A 120 -8.38 10.45 -1.29
C CYS A 120 -9.21 11.73 -1.33
N TYR A 121 -8.53 12.85 -1.45
CA TYR A 121 -9.12 14.17 -1.56
C TYR A 121 -8.69 14.85 -2.85
N ASN A 122 -9.58 15.64 -3.43
CA ASN A 122 -9.21 16.57 -4.50
C ASN A 122 -8.53 17.83 -3.92
N LYS A 123 -8.10 18.75 -4.80
CA LYS A 123 -7.46 20.01 -4.39
C LYS A 123 -8.37 20.95 -3.58
N LYS A 124 -9.69 20.74 -3.59
CA LYS A 124 -10.66 21.49 -2.78
C LYS A 124 -10.87 20.88 -1.39
N GLY A 125 -10.23 19.75 -1.09
CA GLY A 125 -10.40 19.02 0.17
C GLY A 125 -11.64 18.13 0.21
N GLU A 126 -12.33 17.95 -0.91
CA GLU A 126 -13.50 17.07 -0.99
C GLU A 126 -13.04 15.61 -1.12
N GLU A 127 -13.66 14.71 -0.36
CA GLU A 127 -13.41 13.28 -0.47
C GLU A 127 -13.84 12.78 -1.85
N THR A 128 -12.92 12.11 -2.52
CA THR A 128 -13.12 11.56 -3.89
C THR A 128 -13.17 10.04 -3.92
N GLY A 129 -12.75 9.39 -2.84
CA GLY A 129 -12.80 7.94 -2.73
C GLY A 129 -12.06 7.41 -1.51
N LYS A 130 -12.30 6.12 -1.25
CA LYS A 130 -11.60 5.31 -0.25
C LYS A 130 -11.01 4.09 -0.93
N PHE A 131 -9.77 3.79 -0.62
CA PHE A 131 -9.06 2.61 -1.11
C PHE A 131 -8.82 1.66 0.06
N PRO A 132 -9.54 0.52 0.12
CA PRO A 132 -9.28 -0.52 1.10
C PRO A 132 -8.06 -1.34 0.64
N GLY A 133 -6.96 -1.24 1.41
CA GLY A 133 -5.72 -1.95 1.13
C GLY A 133 -5.02 -1.49 -0.15
N GLY A 134 -3.75 -1.88 -0.32
CA GLY A 134 -3.14 -1.91 -1.65
C GLY A 134 -1.76 -1.27 -1.77
N VAL A 135 -1.33 -0.47 -0.80
CA VAL A 135 0.05 0.06 -0.81
C VAL A 135 0.90 -0.75 0.15
N VAL A 136 1.69 -1.66 -0.43
CA VAL A 136 2.63 -2.50 0.30
C VAL A 136 4.04 -2.07 -0.04
N LYS A 137 4.88 -1.88 0.98
CA LYS A 137 6.31 -1.59 0.80
C LYS A 137 7.16 -2.44 1.72
N SER A 138 8.11 -3.16 1.14
CA SER A 138 9.20 -3.78 1.89
C SER A 138 10.29 -2.75 2.17
N TRP A 139 10.71 -2.68 3.43
CA TRP A 139 11.75 -1.78 3.91
C TRP A 139 12.85 -2.60 4.57
N PRO A 140 13.92 -2.96 3.83
CA PRO A 140 15.03 -3.69 4.42
C PRO A 140 15.74 -2.82 5.46
N LEU A 141 16.31 -3.43 6.51
CA LEU A 141 17.06 -2.75 7.57
C LEU A 141 18.53 -3.14 7.44
N ASN A 142 19.34 -2.22 6.91
CA ASN A 142 20.67 -2.55 6.37
C ASN A 142 21.86 -1.89 7.09
N ARG A 143 21.60 -1.17 8.20
CA ARG A 143 22.54 -0.39 9.06
C ARG A 143 22.41 1.11 8.90
#